data_AF-A0AAW0R606-F1
#
_entry.id   AF-A0AAW0R606-F1
#
_cell.length_a   1.000
_cell.length_b   1.000
_cell.length_c   1.000
_cell.angle_alpha   90.00
_cell.angle_beta   90.00
_cell.angle_gamma   90.00
#
_symmetry.space_group_name_H-M   'P 1'
#
loop_
_entity.id
_entity.type
_entity.pdbx_description
1 polymer ?
#
loop_
_entity_poly.entity_id
_entity_poly.type
_entity_poly.pdbx_seq_one_letter_code
_entity_poly.pdbx_strand_id
1 'polypeptide(L)'
;MPGIIPMIKELTPDRPVIYRSHIQIRSDLVAKEGSPQAEVWEFLWNNIKLADSFISHPIPEFVPHNVPPKSWHTCLPPPIGVSLADSEDAYRLDGLNKPMNDWDSGYYGNQYNVQCNAHQMTKLEYPRRNYIVQVARFDPAKGIPTVIDAYAEFRKRSFAAGIDLPPQLVVAGNSSIDDPDANMIYDQTLDQIEKKYPNLANDISVMRLDANDQLLNTLIAKARVVLQLSTREGFEVKVSEALHAGRPVIATLAGGIPLQVHDGVDGFLVKPGDHMQVAEHLTALFTDEDLWRRMSAAARALVSDEVGTPGNALAWYYLASRWAAVAAITANGGRANKLKPARRWVNDLAREEAGFPYAEGENRLPRRFTEEGMGLGVNGTT
;
A
#
# COMPACT_ATOMS: atom_id res chain seq x y z
N MET A 1 4.92 14.48 -15.88
CA MET A 1 5.17 15.62 -16.79
C MET A 1 4.08 16.69 -16.68
N PRO A 2 4.05 17.53 -15.63
CA PRO A 2 3.04 18.61 -15.54
C PRO A 2 3.16 19.69 -16.62
N GLY A 3 4.37 19.96 -17.12
CA GLY A 3 4.61 21.02 -18.11
C GLY A 3 3.91 20.86 -19.47
N ILE A 4 3.31 19.70 -19.75
CA ILE A 4 2.52 19.50 -20.98
C ILE A 4 1.11 20.10 -20.87
N ILE A 5 0.60 20.31 -19.65
CA ILE A 5 -0.78 20.77 -19.41
C ILE A 5 -1.03 22.16 -20.05
N PRO A 6 -0.16 23.18 -19.86
CA PRO A 6 -0.34 24.46 -20.55
C PRO A 6 -0.41 24.32 -22.07
N MET A 7 0.46 23.49 -22.66
CA MET A 7 0.51 23.27 -24.12
C MET A 7 -0.79 22.64 -24.63
N ILE A 8 -1.35 21.67 -23.90
CA ILE A 8 -2.66 21.07 -24.24
C ILE A 8 -3.76 22.12 -24.18
N LYS A 9 -3.74 22.99 -23.17
CA LYS A 9 -4.74 24.05 -23.00
C LYS A 9 -4.60 25.17 -24.02
N GLU A 10 -3.41 25.41 -24.55
CA GLU A 10 -3.19 26.34 -25.65
C GLU A 10 -3.72 25.79 -26.98
N LEU A 11 -3.37 24.54 -27.33
CA LEU A 11 -3.75 23.93 -28.61
C LEU A 11 -5.20 23.46 -28.65
N THR A 12 -5.73 23.01 -27.51
CA THR A 12 -7.07 22.46 -27.37
C THR A 12 -7.71 22.89 -26.04
N PRO A 13 -8.16 24.16 -25.91
CA PRO A 13 -8.65 24.71 -24.66
C PRO A 13 -9.74 23.88 -23.97
N ASP A 14 -10.66 23.33 -24.77
CA ASP A 14 -11.80 22.55 -24.29
C ASP A 14 -11.48 21.07 -24.04
N ARG A 15 -10.26 20.60 -24.34
CA ARG A 15 -9.85 19.22 -24.06
C ARG A 15 -9.74 19.04 -22.54
N PRO A 16 -10.50 18.11 -21.93
CA PRO A 16 -10.36 17.84 -20.51
C PRO A 16 -8.98 17.28 -20.19
N VAL A 17 -8.38 17.78 -19.12
CA VAL A 17 -7.12 17.25 -18.58
C VAL A 17 -7.35 16.77 -17.15
N ILE A 18 -7.07 15.50 -16.91
CA ILE A 18 -7.13 14.89 -15.59
C ILE A 18 -5.70 14.67 -15.11
N TYR A 19 -5.33 15.30 -13.99
CA TYR A 19 -4.04 15.09 -13.35
C TYR A 19 -4.19 14.16 -12.16
N ARG A 20 -3.41 13.07 -12.11
CA ARG A 20 -3.37 12.17 -10.95
C ARG A 20 -2.02 12.29 -10.24
N SER A 21 -2.05 12.65 -8.97
CA SER A 21 -0.89 12.62 -8.09
C SER A 21 -0.73 11.24 -7.46
N HIS A 22 0.29 10.51 -7.90
CA HIS A 22 0.70 9.21 -7.36
C HIS A 22 1.87 9.32 -6.36
N ILE A 23 2.45 10.51 -6.22
CA ILE A 23 3.61 10.75 -5.38
C ILE A 23 3.13 11.37 -4.06
N GLN A 24 3.72 10.93 -2.95
CA GLN A 24 3.50 11.50 -1.63
C GLN A 24 4.13 12.89 -1.58
N ILE A 25 3.31 13.94 -1.74
CA ILE A 25 3.79 15.32 -1.63
C ILE A 25 3.63 15.76 -0.19
N ARG A 26 4.75 15.95 0.51
CA ARG A 26 4.77 16.38 1.91
C ARG A 26 4.31 17.84 2.01
N SER A 27 3.03 18.04 2.37
CA SER A 27 2.43 19.38 2.47
C SER A 27 3.22 20.30 3.41
N ASP A 28 3.79 19.75 4.49
CA ASP A 28 4.62 20.47 5.45
C ASP A 28 5.99 20.90 4.91
N LEU A 29 6.58 20.12 3.97
CA LEU A 29 7.86 20.48 3.35
C LEU A 29 7.66 21.53 2.26
N VAL A 30 6.62 21.38 1.44
CA VAL A 30 6.33 22.34 0.36
C VAL A 30 5.74 23.65 0.88
N ALA A 31 5.29 23.70 2.13
CA ALA A 31 4.86 24.94 2.80
C ALA A 31 6.04 25.79 3.30
N LYS A 32 7.28 25.29 3.27
CA LYS A 32 8.48 26.05 3.69
C LYS A 32 8.94 26.94 2.55
N GLU A 33 8.50 28.18 2.56
CA GLU A 33 8.86 29.19 1.55
C GLU A 33 10.39 29.31 1.38
N GLY A 34 10.84 29.42 0.13
CA GLY A 34 12.27 29.47 -0.22
C GLY A 34 13.04 28.15 -0.08
N SER A 35 12.38 27.05 0.28
CA SER A 35 13.01 25.72 0.24
C SER A 35 13.00 25.14 -1.18
N PRO A 36 13.97 24.27 -1.52
CA PRO A 36 13.94 23.57 -2.82
C PRO A 36 12.64 22.80 -3.07
N GLN A 37 12.02 22.26 -2.00
CA GLN A 37 10.75 21.54 -2.09
C GLN A 37 9.59 22.48 -2.44
N ALA A 38 9.56 23.70 -1.88
CA ALA A 38 8.56 24.70 -2.22
C ALA A 38 8.73 25.19 -3.66
N GLU A 39 9.95 25.49 -4.10
CA GLU A 39 10.24 25.91 -5.48
C GLU A 39 9.81 24.87 -6.52
N VAL A 40 10.16 23.60 -6.29
CA VAL A 40 9.74 22.49 -7.15
C VAL A 40 8.21 22.36 -7.15
N TRP A 41 7.57 22.43 -5.99
CA TRP A 41 6.11 22.36 -5.91
C TRP A 41 5.43 23.52 -6.62
N GLU A 42 5.92 24.75 -6.49
CA GLU A 42 5.39 25.91 -7.21
C GLU A 42 5.47 25.72 -8.72
N PHE A 43 6.61 25.24 -9.23
CA PHE A 43 6.74 24.89 -10.64
C PHE A 43 5.70 23.85 -11.07
N LEU A 44 5.56 22.75 -10.33
CA LEU A 44 4.57 21.71 -10.65
C LEU A 44 3.15 22.28 -10.60
N TRP A 45 2.81 23.00 -9.53
CA TRP A 45 1.49 23.54 -9.27
C TRP A 45 1.04 24.57 -10.30
N ASN A 46 1.94 25.43 -10.76
CA ASN A 46 1.66 26.41 -11.81
C ASN A 46 1.19 25.78 -13.12
N ASN A 47 1.59 24.53 -13.37
CA ASN A 47 1.12 23.74 -14.50
C ASN A 47 -0.12 22.91 -14.15
N ILE A 48 -0.14 22.26 -12.98
CA ILE A 48 -1.23 21.36 -12.55
C ILE A 48 -2.56 22.10 -12.38
N LYS A 49 -2.54 23.34 -11.88
CA LYS A 49 -3.75 24.14 -11.64
C LYS A 49 -4.58 24.44 -12.90
N LEU A 50 -4.01 24.19 -14.08
CA LEU A 50 -4.69 24.32 -15.38
C LEU A 50 -5.46 23.05 -15.78
N ALA A 51 -5.29 21.95 -15.05
CA ALA A 51 -6.07 20.73 -15.25
C ALA A 51 -7.54 20.93 -14.83
N ASP A 52 -8.45 20.18 -15.43
CA ASP A 52 -9.87 20.22 -15.07
C ASP A 52 -10.20 19.36 -13.85
N SER A 53 -9.33 18.39 -13.53
CA SER A 53 -9.50 17.46 -12.42
C SER A 53 -8.15 17.13 -11.77
N PHE A 54 -8.14 17.07 -10.44
CA PHE A 54 -7.01 16.61 -9.64
C PHE A 54 -7.42 15.42 -8.80
N ILE A 55 -6.74 14.31 -9.04
CA ILE A 55 -6.92 13.07 -8.31
C ILE A 55 -5.77 12.94 -7.33
N SER A 56 -6.09 12.81 -6.04
CA SER A 56 -5.10 12.48 -5.02
C SER A 56 -5.40 11.14 -4.36
N HIS A 57 -4.42 10.66 -3.60
CA HIS A 57 -4.67 9.69 -2.55
C HIS A 57 -5.66 10.25 -1.51
N PRO A 58 -6.42 9.39 -0.82
CA PRO A 58 -7.40 9.81 0.20
C PRO A 58 -6.77 10.32 1.50
N ILE A 59 -5.45 10.51 1.56
CA ILE A 59 -4.71 10.93 2.76
C ILE A 59 -4.41 12.44 2.69
N PRO A 60 -5.00 13.26 3.57
CA PRO A 60 -4.87 14.72 3.52
C PRO A 60 -3.44 15.24 3.62
N GLU A 61 -2.59 14.58 4.41
CA GLU A 61 -1.20 14.98 4.65
C GLU A 61 -0.36 14.97 3.37
N PHE A 62 -0.80 14.21 2.36
CA PHE A 62 -0.15 14.14 1.04
C PHE A 62 -0.79 15.04 -0.02
N VAL A 63 -1.78 15.84 0.36
CA VAL A 63 -2.40 16.86 -0.48
C VAL A 63 -1.86 18.22 -0.07
N PRO A 64 -1.09 18.90 -0.93
CA PRO A 64 -0.55 20.22 -0.60
C PRO A 64 -1.64 21.23 -0.25
N HIS A 65 -1.35 22.08 0.73
CA HIS A 65 -2.29 23.08 1.27
C HIS A 65 -2.91 24.03 0.23
N ASN A 66 -2.21 24.29 -0.87
CA ASN A 66 -2.67 25.18 -1.94
C ASN A 66 -3.55 24.50 -2.99
N VAL A 67 -3.80 23.18 -2.87
CA VAL A 67 -4.76 22.45 -3.69
C VAL A 67 -6.19 22.78 -3.21
N PRO A 68 -7.04 23.43 -4.03
CA PRO A 68 -8.36 23.87 -3.60
C PRO A 68 -9.27 22.68 -3.26
N PRO A 69 -9.88 22.65 -2.07
CA PRO A 69 -10.71 21.53 -1.63
C PRO A 69 -11.98 21.32 -2.46
N LYS A 70 -12.54 22.36 -3.11
CA LYS A 70 -13.99 22.43 -3.36
C LYS A 70 -14.46 22.20 -4.80
N SER A 71 -13.64 22.38 -5.83
CA SER A 71 -14.18 22.45 -7.22
C SER A 71 -13.73 21.36 -8.20
N TRP A 72 -12.58 20.71 -7.99
CA TRP A 72 -12.01 19.77 -8.97
C TRP A 72 -11.17 18.64 -8.35
N HIS A 73 -11.15 18.55 -7.01
CA HIS A 73 -10.39 17.55 -6.26
C HIS A 73 -11.24 16.29 -6.00
N THR A 74 -10.81 15.15 -6.53
CA THR A 74 -11.35 13.80 -6.23
C THR A 74 -10.32 12.95 -5.51
N CYS A 75 -10.80 11.98 -4.73
CA CYS A 75 -9.96 10.94 -4.15
C CYS A 75 -10.14 9.61 -4.89
N LEU A 76 -9.03 8.95 -5.21
CA LEU A 76 -9.01 7.61 -5.79
C LEU A 76 -7.84 6.83 -5.17
N PRO A 77 -8.08 5.72 -4.47
CA PRO A 77 -6.99 4.85 -4.01
C PRO A 77 -6.12 4.36 -5.19
N PRO A 78 -4.87 3.94 -4.94
CA PRO A 78 -4.08 3.31 -5.98
C PRO A 78 -4.72 1.98 -6.41
N PRO A 79 -4.58 1.56 -7.68
CA PRO A 79 -4.89 0.20 -8.05
C PRO A 79 -3.89 -0.71 -7.36
N ILE A 80 -4.43 -1.74 -6.77
CA ILE A 80 -3.75 -2.92 -6.32
C ILE A 80 -4.21 -3.93 -7.36
N GLY A 81 -3.28 -4.58 -8.05
CA GLY A 81 -3.64 -5.65 -8.96
C GLY A 81 -4.23 -6.80 -8.13
N VAL A 82 -5.48 -6.64 -7.72
CA VAL A 82 -6.29 -7.53 -6.90
C VAL A 82 -7.68 -7.57 -7.54
N SER A 83 -8.24 -8.76 -7.71
CA SER A 83 -9.63 -8.94 -8.10
C SER A 83 -10.37 -9.68 -7.00
N LEU A 84 -11.42 -9.06 -6.44
CA LEU A 84 -12.14 -9.59 -5.28
C LEU A 84 -13.24 -10.59 -5.60
N ALA A 85 -13.52 -10.85 -6.87
CA ALA A 85 -14.57 -11.81 -7.18
C ALA A 85 -14.03 -13.24 -7.04
N ASP A 86 -14.70 -14.04 -6.23
CA ASP A 86 -14.43 -15.47 -6.00
C ASP A 86 -14.75 -16.36 -7.23
N SER A 87 -14.91 -15.77 -8.42
CA SER A 87 -15.12 -16.50 -9.66
C SER A 87 -13.81 -16.64 -10.43
N GLU A 88 -13.58 -17.81 -11.04
CA GLU A 88 -12.42 -18.04 -11.93
C GLU A 88 -12.25 -16.93 -13.00
N ASP A 89 -13.34 -16.29 -13.40
CA ASP A 89 -13.36 -15.22 -14.41
C ASP A 89 -12.85 -13.88 -13.89
N ALA A 90 -13.00 -13.57 -12.61
CA ALA A 90 -12.54 -12.30 -12.05
C ALA A 90 -11.02 -12.23 -11.89
N TYR A 91 -10.38 -13.38 -11.64
CA TYR A 91 -8.91 -13.49 -11.60
C TYR A 91 -8.26 -13.26 -12.97
N ARG A 92 -9.00 -13.34 -14.09
CA ARG A 92 -8.45 -13.13 -15.44
C ARG A 92 -8.08 -11.68 -15.74
N LEU A 93 -8.70 -10.73 -15.05
CA LEU A 93 -8.43 -9.30 -15.24
C LEU A 93 -7.24 -8.81 -14.40
N ASP A 94 -6.66 -9.68 -13.57
CA ASP A 94 -5.64 -9.30 -12.61
C ASP A 94 -4.33 -10.09 -12.75
N GLY A 95 -3.22 -9.36 -12.70
CA GLY A 95 -1.88 -9.87 -12.91
C GLY A 95 -1.10 -10.17 -11.64
N LEU A 96 -1.31 -9.40 -10.56
CA LEU A 96 -0.37 -9.38 -9.44
C LEU A 96 -0.72 -10.37 -8.31
N ASN A 97 -2.00 -10.54 -7.97
CA ASN A 97 -2.44 -11.40 -6.87
C ASN A 97 -3.18 -12.66 -7.33
N LYS A 98 -2.61 -13.36 -8.31
CA LYS A 98 -3.16 -14.63 -8.77
C LYS A 98 -3.16 -15.67 -7.63
N PRO A 99 -4.18 -16.54 -7.56
CA PRO A 99 -4.17 -17.68 -6.64
C PRO A 99 -2.92 -18.53 -6.86
N MET A 100 -2.19 -18.79 -5.78
CA MET A 100 -0.96 -19.60 -5.81
C MET A 100 -1.29 -21.06 -5.50
N ASN A 101 -1.42 -21.88 -6.54
CA ASN A 101 -1.54 -23.34 -6.37
C ASN A 101 -0.20 -23.95 -5.91
N ASP A 102 -0.18 -25.23 -5.58
CA ASP A 102 1.01 -25.89 -5.04
C ASP A 102 2.19 -25.92 -6.04
N TRP A 103 1.91 -26.04 -7.34
CA TRP A 103 2.95 -25.99 -8.37
C TRP A 103 3.57 -24.60 -8.48
N ASP A 104 2.76 -23.55 -8.56
CA ASP A 104 3.24 -22.16 -8.64
C ASP A 104 4.10 -21.83 -7.41
N SER A 105 3.60 -22.21 -6.23
CA SER A 105 4.27 -21.98 -4.96
C SER A 105 5.60 -22.73 -4.86
N GLY A 106 5.63 -23.98 -5.35
CA GLY A 106 6.86 -24.77 -5.42
C GLY A 106 7.87 -24.19 -6.41
N TYR A 107 7.41 -23.75 -7.59
CA TYR A 107 8.25 -23.14 -8.61
C TYR A 107 8.89 -21.84 -8.12
N TYR A 108 8.08 -20.88 -7.66
CA TYR A 108 8.58 -19.59 -7.19
C TYR A 108 9.33 -19.69 -5.86
N GLY A 109 8.93 -20.60 -4.97
CA GLY A 109 9.70 -20.91 -3.77
C GLY A 109 11.08 -21.48 -4.08
N ASN A 110 11.19 -22.36 -5.09
CA ASN A 110 12.48 -22.84 -5.57
C ASN A 110 13.30 -21.71 -6.23
N GLN A 111 12.69 -20.86 -7.05
CA GLN A 111 13.39 -19.69 -7.62
C GLN A 111 13.96 -18.79 -6.53
N TYR A 112 13.17 -18.49 -5.50
CA TYR A 112 13.62 -17.72 -4.35
C TYR A 112 14.84 -18.37 -3.65
N ASN A 113 14.78 -19.68 -3.42
CA ASN A 113 15.88 -20.42 -2.79
C ASN A 113 17.14 -20.52 -3.67
N VAL A 114 16.98 -20.56 -5.00
CA VAL A 114 18.11 -20.46 -5.95
C VAL A 114 18.80 -19.11 -5.83
N GLN A 115 18.03 -18.01 -5.75
CA GLN A 115 18.59 -16.68 -5.53
C GLN A 115 19.25 -16.57 -4.16
N CYS A 116 18.62 -17.08 -3.09
CA CYS A 116 19.24 -17.11 -1.76
C CYS A 116 20.61 -17.80 -1.79
N ASN A 117 20.71 -18.95 -2.46
CA ASN A 117 21.96 -19.67 -2.60
C ASN A 117 23.02 -18.86 -3.36
N ALA A 118 22.64 -18.18 -4.44
CA ALA A 118 23.55 -17.32 -5.21
C ALA A 118 24.09 -16.14 -4.38
N HIS A 119 23.29 -15.63 -3.45
CA HIS A 119 23.64 -14.52 -2.56
C HIS A 119 24.16 -14.96 -1.17
N GLN A 120 24.39 -16.26 -0.97
CA GLN A 120 24.79 -16.86 0.31
C GLN A 120 23.86 -16.49 1.49
N MET A 121 22.56 -16.32 1.20
CA MET A 121 21.53 -15.98 2.17
C MET A 121 20.78 -17.22 2.66
N THR A 122 20.18 -17.13 3.84
CA THR A 122 19.33 -18.17 4.42
C THR A 122 18.20 -18.55 3.45
N LYS A 123 18.09 -19.84 3.13
CA LYS A 123 17.00 -20.39 2.32
C LYS A 123 15.74 -20.56 3.16
N LEU A 124 14.58 -20.44 2.52
CA LEU A 124 13.31 -20.78 3.12
C LEU A 124 13.09 -22.29 3.15
N GLU A 125 12.64 -22.78 4.30
CA GLU A 125 12.32 -24.19 4.54
C GLU A 125 10.80 -24.45 4.47
N TYR A 126 10.06 -23.58 3.78
CA TYR A 126 8.64 -23.76 3.49
C TYR A 126 8.42 -24.97 2.55
N PRO A 127 7.39 -25.81 2.76
CA PRO A 127 6.30 -25.69 3.74
C PRO A 127 6.57 -26.31 5.11
N ARG A 128 7.74 -26.91 5.34
CA ARG A 128 8.08 -27.56 6.63
C ARG A 128 8.11 -26.57 7.79
N ARG A 129 8.55 -25.34 7.51
CA ARG A 129 8.70 -24.26 8.48
C ARG A 129 7.93 -23.03 8.00
N ASN A 130 7.07 -22.51 8.89
CA ASN A 130 6.37 -21.25 8.64
C ASN A 130 7.35 -20.08 8.55
N TYR A 131 6.91 -18.97 7.97
CA TYR A 131 7.68 -17.73 7.95
C TYR A 131 6.81 -16.49 8.10
N ILE A 132 7.45 -15.43 8.56
CA ILE A 132 6.96 -14.07 8.63
C ILE A 132 7.63 -13.31 7.49
N VAL A 133 6.92 -12.42 6.80
CA VAL A 133 7.50 -11.66 5.69
C VAL A 133 7.22 -10.17 5.79
N GLN A 134 8.21 -9.33 5.48
CA GLN A 134 7.98 -7.96 5.02
C GLN A 134 8.46 -7.85 3.56
N VAL A 135 7.54 -7.53 2.65
CA VAL A 135 7.88 -7.20 1.26
C VAL A 135 7.90 -5.69 1.09
N ALA A 136 9.08 -5.12 0.88
CA ALA A 136 9.28 -3.68 0.71
C ALA A 136 10.59 -3.35 0.01
N ARG A 137 10.69 -2.17 -0.61
CA ARG A 137 11.98 -1.61 -1.04
C ARG A 137 12.91 -1.44 0.17
N PHE A 138 14.21 -1.46 -0.06
CA PHE A 138 15.21 -1.16 0.99
C PHE A 138 15.34 0.35 1.16
N ASP A 139 14.32 0.96 1.73
CA ASP A 139 14.20 2.41 1.91
C ASP A 139 14.12 2.74 3.41
N PRO A 140 14.73 3.84 3.89
CA PRO A 140 14.73 4.19 5.31
C PRO A 140 13.32 4.28 5.93
N ALA A 141 12.32 4.65 5.12
CA ALA A 141 10.94 4.76 5.56
C ALA A 141 10.26 3.41 5.81
N LYS A 142 10.83 2.28 5.34
CA LYS A 142 10.19 0.96 5.41
C LYS A 142 10.35 0.24 6.74
N GLY A 143 11.04 0.86 7.70
CA GLY A 143 11.12 0.37 9.08
C GLY A 143 11.76 -1.01 9.24
N ILE A 144 12.62 -1.41 8.29
CA ILE A 144 13.31 -2.71 8.29
C ILE A 144 14.07 -2.96 9.61
N PRO A 145 14.77 -1.97 10.22
CA PRO A 145 15.43 -2.21 11.50
C PRO A 145 14.48 -2.63 12.63
N THR A 146 13.27 -2.07 12.65
CA THR A 146 12.20 -2.44 13.59
C THR A 146 11.70 -3.85 13.35
N VAL A 147 11.67 -4.33 12.09
CA VAL A 147 11.33 -5.72 11.76
C VAL A 147 12.31 -6.69 12.40
N ILE A 148 13.62 -6.43 12.26
CA ILE A 148 14.67 -7.28 12.84
C ILE A 148 14.57 -7.29 14.37
N ASP A 149 14.40 -6.12 15.01
CA ASP A 149 14.26 -6.01 16.46
C ASP A 149 12.98 -6.70 16.98
N ALA A 150 11.86 -6.58 16.26
CA ALA A 150 10.60 -7.23 16.61
C ALA A 150 10.71 -8.75 16.49
N TYR A 151 11.34 -9.25 15.42
CA TYR A 151 11.56 -10.68 15.25
C TYR A 151 12.48 -11.24 16.35
N ALA A 152 13.56 -10.53 16.71
CA ALA A 152 14.43 -10.96 17.79
C ALA A 152 13.70 -11.07 19.13
N GLU A 153 12.84 -10.11 19.45
CA GLU A 153 12.00 -10.16 20.64
C GLU A 153 10.96 -11.29 20.58
N PHE A 154 10.30 -11.46 19.43
CA PHE A 154 9.38 -12.57 19.19
C PHE A 154 10.07 -13.93 19.36
N ARG A 155 11.34 -14.08 18.93
CA ARG A 155 12.09 -15.32 19.09
C ARG A 155 12.33 -15.68 20.55
N LYS A 156 12.54 -14.71 21.43
CA LYS A 156 12.62 -14.94 22.88
C LYS A 156 11.27 -15.40 23.45
N ARG A 157 10.19 -14.73 23.05
CA ARG A 157 8.82 -15.05 23.47
C ARG A 157 8.36 -16.42 22.97
N SER A 158 8.73 -16.77 21.74
CA SER A 158 8.44 -18.06 21.11
C SER A 158 9.00 -19.23 21.92
N PHE A 159 10.23 -19.07 22.41
CA PHE A 159 10.87 -20.07 23.27
C PHE A 159 10.11 -20.23 24.59
N ALA A 160 9.75 -19.12 25.24
CA ALA A 160 8.98 -19.14 26.48
C ALA A 160 7.56 -19.71 26.29
N ALA A 161 6.97 -19.53 25.11
CA ALA A 161 5.65 -20.04 24.74
C ALA A 161 5.66 -21.51 24.26
N GLY A 162 6.83 -22.15 24.16
CA GLY A 162 6.93 -23.55 23.74
C GLY A 162 6.69 -23.80 22.24
N ILE A 163 7.03 -22.84 21.38
CA ILE A 163 6.96 -23.04 19.93
C ILE A 163 8.16 -23.90 19.48
N ASP A 164 7.92 -25.17 19.15
CA ASP A 164 8.95 -26.16 18.80
C ASP A 164 9.78 -25.77 17.58
N LEU A 165 9.11 -25.31 16.52
CA LEU A 165 9.76 -24.88 15.27
C LEU A 165 9.39 -23.42 14.98
N PRO A 166 10.10 -22.46 15.59
CA PRO A 166 9.80 -21.04 15.42
C PRO A 166 9.97 -20.64 13.96
N PRO A 167 9.10 -19.76 13.41
CA PRO A 167 9.10 -19.42 12.00
C PRO A 167 10.39 -18.70 11.58
N GLN A 168 10.71 -18.72 10.29
CA GLN A 168 11.76 -17.88 9.69
C GLN A 168 11.26 -16.44 9.47
N LEU A 169 12.19 -15.50 9.30
CA LEU A 169 11.89 -14.15 8.86
C LEU A 169 12.40 -13.92 7.42
N VAL A 170 11.56 -13.31 6.60
CA VAL A 170 11.92 -12.85 5.26
C VAL A 170 11.76 -11.33 5.18
N VAL A 171 12.82 -10.64 4.77
CA VAL A 171 12.76 -9.24 4.35
C VAL A 171 13.16 -9.21 2.89
N ALA A 172 12.21 -8.92 2.01
CA ALA A 172 12.42 -9.03 0.58
C ALA A 172 11.86 -7.84 -0.19
N GLY A 173 12.45 -7.52 -1.33
CA GLY A 173 11.92 -6.50 -2.22
C GLY A 173 12.64 -6.47 -3.54
N ASN A 174 11.97 -5.98 -4.59
CA ASN A 174 12.62 -5.82 -5.88
C ASN A 174 13.72 -4.75 -5.79
N SER A 175 14.85 -5.01 -6.44
CA SER A 175 15.84 -3.97 -6.70
C SER A 175 15.26 -2.93 -7.66
N SER A 176 15.40 -1.64 -7.34
CA SER A 176 15.13 -0.55 -8.28
C SER A 176 16.39 0.23 -8.60
N ILE A 177 16.51 0.71 -9.84
CA ILE A 177 17.67 1.47 -10.32
C ILE A 177 17.67 2.89 -9.72
N ASP A 178 16.49 3.41 -9.36
CA ASP A 178 16.26 4.76 -8.85
C ASP A 178 16.25 4.87 -7.31
N ASP A 179 16.71 3.84 -6.60
CA ASP A 179 16.79 3.83 -5.13
C ASP A 179 18.23 4.08 -4.64
N PRO A 180 18.66 5.34 -4.43
CA PRO A 180 20.03 5.65 -4.04
C PRO A 180 20.41 5.07 -2.67
N ASP A 181 19.43 4.90 -1.78
CA ASP A 181 19.64 4.44 -0.41
C ASP A 181 19.59 2.91 -0.27
N ALA A 182 19.20 2.17 -1.32
CA ALA A 182 18.92 0.73 -1.20
C ALA A 182 20.09 -0.11 -0.72
N ASN A 183 21.30 0.17 -1.21
CA ASN A 183 22.51 -0.52 -0.79
C ASN A 183 22.80 -0.25 0.69
N MET A 184 22.72 1.02 1.10
CA MET A 184 22.99 1.43 2.48
C MET A 184 22.04 0.76 3.46
N ILE A 185 20.74 0.72 3.16
CA ILE A 185 19.75 0.10 4.03
C ILE A 185 19.89 -1.42 4.06
N TYR A 186 20.24 -2.04 2.93
CA TYR A 186 20.55 -3.47 2.88
C TYR A 186 21.76 -3.82 3.76
N ASP A 187 22.87 -3.10 3.59
CA ASP A 187 24.10 -3.32 4.36
C ASP A 187 23.87 -3.09 5.87
N GLN A 188 23.14 -2.03 6.23
CA GLN A 188 22.75 -1.77 7.63
C GLN A 188 21.89 -2.89 8.21
N THR A 189 21.01 -3.49 7.41
CA THR A 189 20.17 -4.60 7.86
C THR A 189 21.01 -5.84 8.15
N LEU A 190 21.96 -6.18 7.26
CA LEU A 190 22.89 -7.30 7.49
C LEU A 190 23.80 -7.03 8.71
N ASP A 191 24.35 -5.83 8.81
CA ASP A 191 25.16 -5.38 9.95
C ASP A 191 24.40 -5.51 11.28
N GLN A 192 23.11 -5.14 11.31
CA GLN A 192 22.28 -5.28 12.51
C GLN A 192 22.14 -6.75 12.90
N ILE A 193 21.88 -7.64 11.94
CA ILE A 193 21.75 -9.08 12.19
C ILE A 193 23.07 -9.65 12.72
N GLU A 194 24.19 -9.39 12.04
CA GLU A 194 25.50 -9.92 12.40
C GLU A 194 26.00 -9.41 13.75
N LYS A 195 25.85 -8.11 14.03
CA LYS A 195 26.43 -7.49 15.23
C LYS A 195 25.53 -7.63 16.45
N LYS A 196 24.20 -7.53 16.28
CA LYS A 196 23.25 -7.51 17.41
C LYS A 196 22.60 -8.86 17.66
N TYR A 197 22.35 -9.65 16.62
CA TYR A 197 21.62 -10.92 16.71
C TYR A 197 22.25 -12.08 15.91
N PRO A 198 23.56 -12.35 16.06
CA PRO A 198 24.25 -13.37 15.25
C PRO A 198 23.64 -14.77 15.40
N ASN A 199 23.04 -15.08 16.56
CA ASN A 199 22.37 -16.34 16.82
C ASN A 199 21.06 -16.53 16.03
N LEU A 200 20.53 -15.49 15.39
CA LEU A 200 19.33 -15.53 14.56
C LEU A 200 19.62 -15.49 13.05
N ALA A 201 20.87 -15.30 12.63
CA ALA A 201 21.23 -15.12 11.23
C ALA A 201 20.74 -16.26 10.32
N ASN A 202 20.86 -17.51 10.79
CA ASN A 202 20.40 -18.71 10.04
C ASN A 202 18.87 -18.85 9.95
N ASP A 203 18.11 -17.97 10.61
CA ASP A 203 16.66 -17.96 10.58
C ASP A 203 16.08 -16.73 9.85
N ILE A 204 16.94 -15.81 9.38
CA ILE A 204 16.56 -14.58 8.70
C ILE A 204 17.11 -14.61 7.28
N SER A 205 16.24 -14.31 6.31
CA SER A 205 16.59 -14.14 4.91
C SER A 205 16.31 -12.71 4.46
N VAL A 206 17.35 -11.99 4.02
CA VAL A 206 17.27 -10.61 3.53
C VAL A 206 17.62 -10.60 2.06
N MET A 207 16.65 -10.32 1.19
CA MET A 207 16.79 -10.52 -0.25
C MET A 207 16.40 -9.29 -1.05
N ARG A 208 17.32 -8.81 -1.89
CA ARG A 208 17.02 -7.89 -2.99
C ARG A 208 16.81 -8.71 -4.25
N LEU A 209 15.54 -8.90 -4.60
CA LEU A 209 15.12 -9.81 -5.66
C LEU A 209 15.09 -9.09 -7.00
N ASP A 210 15.26 -9.86 -8.07
CA ASP A 210 14.93 -9.40 -9.41
C ASP A 210 13.42 -9.13 -9.55
N ALA A 211 13.05 -8.28 -10.50
CA ALA A 211 11.66 -7.93 -10.77
C ALA A 211 10.84 -9.18 -11.16
N ASN A 212 10.09 -9.73 -10.21
CA ASN A 212 9.19 -10.86 -10.41
C ASN A 212 8.00 -10.80 -9.45
N ASP A 213 6.88 -10.30 -9.94
CA ASP A 213 5.69 -10.07 -9.11
C ASP A 213 5.07 -11.36 -8.58
N GLN A 214 5.12 -12.45 -9.35
CA GLN A 214 4.55 -13.74 -8.90
C GLN A 214 5.39 -14.38 -7.80
N LEU A 215 6.71 -14.15 -7.81
CA LEU A 215 7.58 -14.57 -6.71
C LEU A 215 7.26 -13.77 -5.44
N LEU A 216 7.09 -12.44 -5.53
CA LEU A 216 6.66 -11.63 -4.38
C LEU A 216 5.28 -12.04 -3.87
N ASN A 217 4.31 -12.28 -4.78
CA ASN A 217 3.00 -12.79 -4.42
C ASN A 217 3.10 -14.15 -3.72
N THR A 218 3.99 -15.05 -4.18
CA THR A 218 4.23 -16.33 -3.49
C THR A 218 4.72 -16.12 -2.06
N LEU A 219 5.67 -15.21 -1.84
CA LEU A 219 6.18 -14.89 -0.50
C LEU A 219 5.09 -14.30 0.40
N ILE A 220 4.21 -13.45 -0.13
CA ILE A 220 3.11 -12.87 0.64
C ILE A 220 2.05 -13.95 0.91
N ALA A 221 1.52 -14.60 -0.12
CA ALA A 221 0.39 -15.51 -0.05
C ALA A 221 0.67 -16.78 0.76
N LYS A 222 1.93 -17.21 0.85
CA LYS A 222 2.33 -18.38 1.65
C LYS A 222 2.91 -18.04 3.02
N ALA A 223 3.09 -16.76 3.34
CA ALA A 223 3.46 -16.37 4.69
C ALA A 223 2.38 -16.72 5.70
N ARG A 224 2.80 -16.90 6.96
CA ARG A 224 1.86 -17.03 8.07
C ARG A 224 1.37 -15.66 8.53
N VAL A 225 2.28 -14.68 8.63
CA VAL A 225 1.98 -13.29 8.99
C VAL A 225 2.79 -12.37 8.08
N VAL A 226 2.17 -11.27 7.64
CA VAL A 226 2.86 -10.21 6.89
C VAL A 226 3.09 -9.02 7.81
N LEU A 227 4.31 -8.46 7.75
CA LEU A 227 4.68 -7.24 8.44
C LEU A 227 4.70 -6.08 7.44
N GLN A 228 4.24 -4.93 7.89
CA GLN A 228 4.44 -3.67 7.18
C GLN A 228 4.75 -2.56 8.18
N LEU A 229 6.00 -2.50 8.62
CA LEU A 229 6.43 -1.64 9.74
C LEU A 229 6.95 -0.27 9.28
N SER A 230 6.47 0.20 8.13
CA SER A 230 6.90 1.48 7.56
C SER A 230 6.67 2.63 8.54
N THR A 231 7.64 3.53 8.66
CA THR A 231 7.48 4.76 9.45
C THR A 231 6.68 5.82 8.70
N ARG A 232 6.66 5.72 7.36
CA ARG A 232 5.97 6.66 6.47
C ARG A 232 5.44 5.91 5.25
N GLU A 233 4.16 6.09 4.96
CA GLU A 233 3.53 5.47 3.80
C GLU A 233 2.41 6.31 3.19
N GLY A 234 2.14 6.10 1.91
CA GLY A 234 1.12 6.80 1.14
C GLY A 234 -0.20 6.08 1.30
N PHE A 235 -0.28 4.92 0.65
CA PHE A 235 -1.35 3.95 0.82
C PHE A 235 -0.75 2.62 1.27
N GLU A 236 0.34 2.19 0.62
CA GLU A 236 1.01 0.89 0.78
C GLU A 236 0.18 -0.28 0.26
N VAL A 237 0.46 -0.67 -0.98
CA VAL A 237 -0.30 -1.70 -1.69
C VAL A 237 -0.09 -3.10 -1.10
N LYS A 238 1.09 -3.39 -0.52
CA LYS A 238 1.42 -4.73 0.00
C LYS A 238 0.54 -5.16 1.17
N VAL A 239 -0.07 -4.20 1.88
CA VAL A 239 -1.04 -4.49 2.95
C VAL A 239 -2.30 -5.13 2.36
N SER A 240 -2.94 -4.51 1.36
CA SER A 240 -4.12 -5.12 0.72
C SER A 240 -3.79 -6.40 -0.03
N GLU A 241 -2.61 -6.54 -0.63
CA GLU A 241 -2.19 -7.80 -1.27
C GLU A 241 -2.17 -8.94 -0.24
N ALA A 242 -1.59 -8.69 0.93
CA ALA A 242 -1.57 -9.64 2.04
C ALA A 242 -2.98 -9.97 2.55
N LEU A 243 -3.80 -8.94 2.79
CA LEU A 243 -5.18 -9.13 3.24
C LEU A 243 -5.99 -9.96 2.23
N HIS A 244 -5.84 -9.67 0.94
CA HIS A 244 -6.51 -10.41 -0.12
C HIS A 244 -6.09 -11.88 -0.16
N ALA A 245 -4.81 -12.16 0.06
CA ALA A 245 -4.31 -13.53 0.22
C ALA A 245 -4.79 -14.22 1.53
N GLY A 246 -5.58 -13.53 2.35
CA GLY A 246 -6.06 -13.99 3.65
C GLY A 246 -4.93 -14.07 4.68
N ARG A 247 -3.93 -13.21 4.58
CA ARG A 247 -2.78 -13.18 5.51
C ARG A 247 -3.00 -12.04 6.50
N PRO A 248 -3.10 -12.32 7.81
CA PRO A 248 -3.14 -11.26 8.81
C PRO A 248 -1.89 -10.39 8.71
N VAL A 249 -2.09 -9.07 8.78
CA VAL A 249 -1.02 -8.08 8.69
C VAL A 249 -0.80 -7.43 10.04
N ILE A 250 0.45 -7.32 10.49
CA ILE A 250 0.84 -6.39 11.56
C ILE A 250 1.50 -5.20 10.89
N ALA A 251 0.84 -4.04 10.94
CA ALA A 251 1.27 -2.86 10.23
C ALA A 251 1.28 -1.62 11.15
N THR A 252 1.99 -0.58 10.74
CA THR A 252 2.03 0.66 11.52
C THR A 252 0.83 1.57 11.24
N LEU A 253 0.64 2.55 12.13
CA LEU A 253 -0.28 3.66 11.94
C LEU A 253 0.20 4.69 10.90
N ALA A 254 1.16 4.35 10.04
CA ALA A 254 1.77 5.30 9.11
C ALA A 254 0.86 5.58 7.90
N GLY A 255 0.54 6.86 7.69
CA GLY A 255 -0.15 7.37 6.51
C GLY A 255 -1.45 6.62 6.20
N GLY A 256 -1.55 6.04 4.99
CA GLY A 256 -2.76 5.37 4.54
C GLY A 256 -2.92 3.90 4.91
N ILE A 257 -2.00 3.30 5.68
CA ILE A 257 -2.13 1.92 6.16
C ILE A 257 -3.44 1.70 6.95
N PRO A 258 -3.85 2.60 7.87
CA PRO A 258 -5.09 2.44 8.66
C PRO A 258 -6.40 2.57 7.85
N LEU A 259 -6.33 2.82 6.53
CA LEU A 259 -7.49 2.70 5.64
C LEU A 259 -7.79 1.24 5.29
N GLN A 260 -6.77 0.38 5.33
CA GLN A 260 -6.84 -1.00 4.83
C GLN A 260 -7.05 -2.02 5.93
N VAL A 261 -6.55 -1.73 7.14
CA VAL A 261 -6.56 -2.68 8.28
C VAL A 261 -7.63 -2.29 9.29
N HIS A 262 -8.45 -3.27 9.66
CA HIS A 262 -9.36 -3.23 10.79
C HIS A 262 -8.66 -3.85 12.01
N ASP A 263 -8.16 -2.98 12.90
CA ASP A 263 -7.37 -3.39 14.06
C ASP A 263 -8.09 -4.43 14.94
N GLY A 264 -7.41 -5.54 15.22
CA GLY A 264 -7.95 -6.68 15.96
C GLY A 264 -8.91 -7.59 15.18
N VAL A 265 -9.23 -7.27 13.92
CA VAL A 265 -10.19 -8.02 13.09
C VAL A 265 -9.50 -8.74 11.94
N ASP A 266 -8.80 -8.03 11.05
CA ASP A 266 -8.07 -8.61 9.92
C ASP A 266 -6.54 -8.43 10.01
N GLY A 267 -6.10 -7.68 11.02
CA GLY A 267 -4.71 -7.41 11.32
C GLY A 267 -4.55 -6.62 12.62
N PHE A 268 -3.35 -6.14 12.87
CA PHE A 268 -3.02 -5.30 14.03
C PHE A 268 -2.33 -4.01 13.57
N LEU A 269 -2.71 -2.90 14.20
CA LEU A 269 -2.10 -1.59 13.99
C LEU A 269 -1.23 -1.18 15.18
N VAL A 270 0.04 -0.89 14.92
CA VAL A 270 1.03 -0.52 15.93
C VAL A 270 1.59 0.89 15.69
N LYS A 271 2.19 1.51 16.72
CA LYS A 271 2.95 2.75 16.52
C LYS A 271 4.24 2.47 15.75
N PRO A 272 4.67 3.35 14.82
CA PRO A 272 6.00 3.25 14.21
C PRO A 272 7.12 3.09 15.25
N GLY A 273 7.97 2.08 15.08
CA GLY A 273 9.07 1.78 15.99
C GLY A 273 8.74 0.90 17.20
N ASP A 274 7.47 0.60 17.46
CA ASP A 274 7.05 -0.24 18.60
C ASP A 274 7.26 -1.74 18.31
N HIS A 275 8.52 -2.15 18.29
CA HIS A 275 8.91 -3.53 18.03
C HIS A 275 8.44 -4.51 19.12
N MET A 276 8.17 -4.02 20.34
CA MET A 276 7.70 -4.85 21.45
C MET A 276 6.25 -5.27 21.24
N GLN A 277 5.39 -4.34 20.84
CA GLN A 277 4.00 -4.63 20.51
C GLN A 277 3.89 -5.54 19.28
N VAL A 278 4.75 -5.33 18.26
CA VAL A 278 4.82 -6.25 17.10
C VAL A 278 5.16 -7.66 17.55
N ALA A 279 6.15 -7.83 18.42
CA ALA A 279 6.54 -9.15 18.93
C ALA A 279 5.42 -9.83 19.74
N GLU A 280 4.63 -9.05 20.47
CA GLU A 280 3.45 -9.55 21.20
C GLU A 280 2.38 -10.07 20.23
N HIS A 281 2.02 -9.30 19.21
CA HIS A 281 1.05 -9.72 18.20
C HIS A 281 1.53 -10.92 17.40
N LEU A 282 2.82 -10.97 17.04
CA LEU A 282 3.41 -12.16 16.43
C LEU A 282 3.26 -13.37 17.36
N THR A 283 3.58 -13.22 18.65
CA THR A 283 3.42 -14.31 19.62
C THR A 283 1.98 -14.82 19.63
N ALA A 284 0.99 -13.92 19.74
CA ALA A 284 -0.42 -14.29 19.73
C ALA A 284 -0.83 -15.03 18.44
N LEU A 285 -0.40 -14.59 17.26
CA LEU A 285 -0.75 -15.22 15.97
C LEU A 285 -0.10 -16.60 15.75
N PHE A 286 0.97 -16.90 16.47
CA PHE A 286 1.66 -18.19 16.42
C PHE A 286 1.29 -19.13 17.57
N THR A 287 0.65 -18.64 18.65
CA THR A 287 0.20 -19.47 19.78
C THR A 287 -1.31 -19.65 19.86
N ASP A 288 -2.10 -18.77 19.23
CA ASP A 288 -3.55 -18.85 19.13
C ASP A 288 -3.98 -19.08 17.66
N GLU A 289 -4.17 -20.35 17.31
CA GLU A 289 -4.59 -20.78 15.98
C GLU A 289 -6.01 -20.30 15.63
N ASP A 290 -6.91 -20.20 16.61
CA ASP A 290 -8.28 -19.73 16.39
C ASP A 290 -8.32 -18.23 16.10
N LEU A 291 -7.49 -17.44 16.79
CA LEU A 291 -7.27 -16.03 16.46
C LEU A 291 -6.77 -15.88 15.03
N TRP A 292 -5.71 -16.62 14.66
CA TRP A 292 -5.17 -16.52 13.31
C TRP A 292 -6.19 -16.90 12.24
N ARG A 293 -6.97 -17.98 12.44
CA ARG A 293 -8.00 -18.42 11.47
C ARG A 293 -9.10 -17.38 11.30
N ARG A 294 -9.60 -16.81 12.41
CA ARG A 294 -10.60 -15.73 12.37
C ARG A 294 -10.07 -14.52 11.61
N MET A 295 -8.84 -14.09 11.92
CA MET A 295 -8.22 -12.95 11.25
C MET A 295 -7.94 -13.23 9.77
N SER A 296 -7.47 -14.42 9.42
CA SER A 296 -7.21 -14.84 8.05
C SER A 296 -8.48 -14.84 7.19
N ALA A 297 -9.59 -15.33 7.76
CA ALA A 297 -10.90 -15.29 7.09
C ALA A 297 -11.41 -13.85 6.93
N ALA A 298 -11.29 -13.02 7.97
CA ALA A 298 -11.68 -11.62 7.91
C ALA A 298 -10.83 -10.82 6.89
N ALA A 299 -9.52 -11.03 6.87
CA ALA A 299 -8.60 -10.41 5.92
C ALA A 299 -9.04 -10.61 4.48
N ARG A 300 -9.44 -11.83 4.10
CA ARG A 300 -9.93 -12.12 2.75
C ARG A 300 -11.28 -11.47 2.45
N ALA A 301 -12.19 -11.46 3.42
CA ALA A 301 -13.57 -11.00 3.24
C ALA A 301 -13.72 -9.47 3.27
N LEU A 302 -12.83 -8.76 3.97
CA LEU A 302 -12.96 -7.33 4.24
C LEU A 302 -12.09 -6.44 3.34
N VAL A 303 -11.30 -6.99 2.41
CA VAL A 303 -10.61 -6.15 1.41
C VAL A 303 -11.65 -5.43 0.54
N SER A 304 -11.53 -4.11 0.39
CA SER A 304 -12.45 -3.28 -0.40
C SER A 304 -12.23 -3.42 -1.91
N ASP A 305 -13.30 -3.43 -2.71
CA ASP A 305 -13.20 -3.51 -4.19
C ASP A 305 -12.55 -2.28 -4.81
N GLU A 306 -12.53 -1.18 -4.06
CA GLU A 306 -12.03 0.12 -4.50
C GLU A 306 -10.54 0.10 -4.77
N VAL A 307 -9.81 -0.82 -4.11
CA VAL A 307 -8.40 -1.04 -4.37
C VAL A 307 -8.16 -2.04 -5.49
N GLY A 308 -9.16 -2.82 -5.88
CA GLY A 308 -9.03 -3.83 -6.92
C GLY A 308 -9.02 -3.25 -8.34
N THR A 309 -8.60 -4.09 -9.30
CA THR A 309 -8.58 -3.74 -10.73
C THR A 309 -9.98 -3.36 -11.25
N PRO A 310 -11.07 -4.12 -10.97
CA PRO A 310 -12.41 -3.74 -11.43
C PRO A 310 -12.90 -2.42 -10.83
N GLY A 311 -12.72 -2.20 -9.52
CA GLY A 311 -13.12 -0.95 -8.86
C GLY A 311 -12.35 0.27 -9.38
N ASN A 312 -11.05 0.13 -9.65
CA ASN A 312 -10.27 1.18 -10.30
C ASN A 312 -10.70 1.42 -11.75
N ALA A 313 -10.99 0.37 -12.52
CA ALA A 313 -11.46 0.50 -13.89
C ALA A 313 -12.80 1.25 -13.95
N LEU A 314 -13.74 0.92 -13.05
CA LEU A 314 -15.01 1.65 -12.89
C LEU A 314 -14.76 3.15 -12.67
N ALA A 315 -13.88 3.49 -11.73
CA ALA A 315 -13.56 4.88 -11.42
C ALA A 315 -12.99 5.63 -12.64
N TRP A 316 -12.08 5.01 -13.38
CA TRP A 316 -11.50 5.61 -14.59
C TRP A 316 -12.51 5.75 -15.72
N TYR A 317 -13.35 4.74 -15.97
CA TYR A 317 -14.39 4.82 -16.99
C TYR A 317 -15.44 5.88 -16.65
N TYR A 318 -15.81 5.99 -15.38
CA TYR A 318 -16.68 7.07 -14.91
C TYR A 318 -16.08 8.45 -15.22
N LEU A 319 -14.83 8.70 -14.79
CA LEU A 319 -14.17 9.97 -15.04
C LEU A 319 -14.04 10.27 -16.53
N ALA A 320 -13.62 9.28 -17.33
CA ALA A 320 -13.48 9.44 -18.77
C ALA A 320 -14.82 9.79 -19.44
N SER A 321 -15.90 9.09 -19.09
CA SER A 321 -17.26 9.34 -19.59
C SER A 321 -17.75 10.74 -19.23
N ARG A 322 -17.63 11.12 -17.95
CA ARG A 322 -18.07 12.44 -17.45
C ARG A 322 -17.32 13.58 -18.13
N TRP A 323 -16.00 13.49 -18.22
CA TRP A 323 -15.20 14.53 -18.85
C TRP A 323 -15.39 14.59 -20.37
N ALA A 324 -15.59 13.45 -21.03
CA ALA A 324 -15.96 13.42 -22.45
C ALA A 324 -17.32 14.11 -22.71
N ALA A 325 -18.31 13.87 -21.86
CA ALA A 325 -19.61 14.56 -21.95
C ALA A 325 -19.47 16.07 -21.76
N VAL A 326 -18.66 16.51 -20.79
CA VAL A 326 -18.35 17.94 -20.59
C VAL A 326 -17.72 18.57 -21.82
N ALA A 327 -16.74 17.88 -22.43
CA ALA A 327 -16.09 18.35 -23.65
C ALA A 327 -17.08 18.49 -24.83
N ALA A 328 -17.92 17.48 -25.04
CA ALA A 328 -18.89 17.46 -26.13
C ALA A 328 -19.95 18.58 -26.00
N ILE A 329 -20.45 18.82 -24.79
CA ILE A 329 -21.40 19.91 -24.53
C ILE A 329 -20.74 21.28 -24.76
N THR A 330 -19.50 21.45 -24.27
CA THR A 330 -18.75 22.72 -24.37
C THR A 330 -18.40 23.04 -25.82
N ALA A 331 -17.97 22.04 -26.60
CA ALA A 331 -17.66 22.18 -28.03
C ALA A 331 -18.87 22.64 -28.87
N ASN A 332 -20.09 22.33 -28.43
CA ASN A 332 -21.33 22.78 -29.08
C ASN A 332 -21.85 24.13 -28.55
N GLY A 333 -21.02 24.89 -27.81
CA GLY A 333 -21.40 26.17 -27.22
C GLY A 333 -22.35 26.06 -26.01
N GLY A 334 -22.59 24.83 -25.52
CA GLY A 334 -23.43 24.55 -24.38
C GLY A 334 -22.70 24.75 -23.05
N ARG A 335 -23.46 24.99 -21.97
CA ARG A 335 -22.91 25.10 -20.61
C ARG A 335 -22.94 23.73 -19.93
N ALA A 336 -21.82 23.03 -19.92
CA ALA A 336 -21.69 21.74 -19.23
C ALA A 336 -21.62 21.90 -17.71
N ASN A 337 -22.32 21.02 -16.97
CA ASN A 337 -22.11 20.87 -15.53
C ASN A 337 -20.80 20.13 -15.28
N LYS A 338 -19.72 20.89 -15.03
CA LYS A 338 -18.44 20.31 -14.62
C LYS A 338 -18.60 19.50 -13.33
N LEU A 339 -17.87 18.40 -13.23
CA LEU A 339 -17.78 17.62 -11.99
C LEU A 339 -17.24 18.54 -10.89
N LYS A 340 -17.97 18.66 -9.77
CA LYS A 340 -17.53 19.40 -8.56
C LYS A 340 -17.40 18.41 -7.40
N PRO A 341 -16.36 17.58 -7.44
CA PRO A 341 -16.22 16.42 -6.55
C PRO A 341 -15.98 16.80 -5.09
N ALA A 342 -15.36 17.95 -4.78
CA ALA A 342 -15.15 18.43 -3.42
C ALA A 342 -14.56 17.36 -2.45
N ARG A 343 -13.44 16.72 -2.83
CA ARG A 343 -12.76 15.61 -2.12
C ARG A 343 -13.51 14.29 -2.03
N ARG A 344 -14.66 14.18 -2.68
CA ARG A 344 -15.40 12.93 -2.74
C ARG A 344 -14.62 11.86 -3.51
N TRP A 345 -14.89 10.61 -3.15
CA TRP A 345 -14.29 9.45 -3.78
C TRP A 345 -14.95 9.21 -5.13
N VAL A 346 -14.14 8.85 -6.13
CA VAL A 346 -14.66 8.61 -7.50
C VAL A 346 -15.67 7.47 -7.51
N ASN A 347 -15.45 6.43 -6.70
CA ASN A 347 -16.36 5.29 -6.56
C ASN A 347 -17.73 5.73 -6.02
N ASP A 348 -17.78 6.62 -5.03
CA ASP A 348 -19.04 7.15 -4.49
C ASP A 348 -19.81 7.94 -5.57
N LEU A 349 -19.10 8.79 -6.33
CA LEU A 349 -19.70 9.57 -7.42
C LEU A 349 -20.27 8.67 -8.52
N ALA A 350 -19.50 7.66 -8.94
CA ALA A 350 -19.90 6.72 -9.99
C ALA A 350 -21.14 5.91 -9.58
N ARG A 351 -21.13 5.40 -8.34
CA ARG A 351 -22.21 4.56 -7.81
C ARG A 351 -23.50 5.33 -7.55
N GLU A 352 -23.41 6.53 -7.00
CA GLU A 352 -24.58 7.41 -6.82
C GLU A 352 -25.22 7.78 -8.15
N GLU A 353 -24.42 8.14 -9.16
CA GLU A 353 -24.94 8.50 -10.48
C GLU A 353 -25.58 7.31 -11.20
N ALA A 354 -25.09 6.09 -10.95
CA ALA A 354 -25.70 4.86 -11.43
C ALA A 354 -26.96 4.42 -10.66
N GLY A 355 -27.32 5.10 -9.54
CA GLY A 355 -28.46 4.75 -8.70
C GLY A 355 -28.20 3.63 -7.69
N PHE A 356 -26.94 3.30 -7.41
CA PHE A 356 -26.52 2.23 -6.49
C PHE A 356 -25.52 2.73 -5.43
N PRO A 357 -25.88 3.74 -4.60
CA PRO A 357 -24.99 4.22 -3.53
C PRO A 357 -24.60 3.08 -2.58
N TYR A 358 -23.44 3.21 -1.92
CA TYR A 358 -23.02 2.25 -0.90
C TYR A 358 -24.06 2.14 0.22
N ALA A 359 -24.44 0.92 0.57
CA ALA A 359 -25.33 0.67 1.70
C ALA A 359 -24.59 0.77 3.05
N GLU A 360 -25.34 0.92 4.14
CA GLU A 360 -24.77 0.86 5.49
C GLU A 360 -24.17 -0.54 5.74
N GLY A 361 -22.91 -0.57 6.21
CA GLY A 361 -22.17 -1.81 6.43
C GLY A 361 -21.64 -2.49 5.17
N GLU A 362 -21.86 -1.94 3.97
CA GLU A 362 -21.21 -2.42 2.75
C GLU A 362 -19.69 -2.19 2.85
N ASN A 363 -18.91 -3.19 2.45
CA ASN A 363 -17.47 -3.12 2.52
C ASN A 363 -16.92 -2.03 1.58
N ARG A 364 -16.25 -1.03 2.17
CA ARG A 364 -15.59 0.08 1.47
C ARG A 364 -14.50 0.69 2.35
N LEU A 365 -13.57 1.40 1.74
CA LEU A 365 -12.51 2.08 2.48
C LEU A 365 -13.10 3.21 3.37
N PRO A 366 -12.57 3.43 4.59
CA PRO A 366 -13.07 4.47 5.48
C PRO A 366 -13.02 5.86 4.87
N ARG A 367 -14.15 6.59 4.90
CA ARG A 367 -14.26 7.96 4.36
C ARG A 367 -13.78 9.06 5.30
N ARG A 368 -13.56 8.75 6.58
CA ARG A 368 -13.13 9.68 7.65
C ARG A 368 -11.91 10.54 7.27
N PHE A 369 -11.01 10.03 6.44
CA PHE A 369 -9.80 10.75 6.01
C PHE A 369 -10.09 11.88 5.01
N THR A 370 -11.25 11.87 4.35
CA THR A 370 -11.64 12.88 3.36
C THR A 370 -12.75 13.82 3.86
N GLU A 371 -13.33 13.52 5.03
CA GLU A 371 -14.37 14.33 5.66
C GLU A 371 -13.75 15.56 6.37
N GLU A 372 -14.41 16.73 6.27
CA GLU A 372 -13.91 17.96 6.90
C GLU A 372 -13.87 17.80 8.44
N GLY A 373 -12.71 18.05 9.05
CA GLY A 373 -12.55 18.12 10.51
C GLY A 373 -12.05 16.84 11.20
N MET A 374 -11.87 15.73 10.48
CA MET A 374 -11.34 14.47 11.03
C MET A 374 -9.96 14.12 10.42
N GLY A 375 -8.98 15.01 10.60
CA GLY A 375 -7.58 14.58 10.50
C GLY A 375 -7.32 13.53 11.59
N LEU A 376 -6.44 12.55 11.32
CA LEU A 376 -5.96 11.67 12.38
C LEU A 376 -5.49 12.56 13.53
N GLY A 377 -6.17 12.49 14.67
CA GLY A 377 -5.81 13.19 15.89
C GLY A 377 -4.47 12.67 16.38
N VAL A 378 -3.38 13.10 15.76
CA VAL A 378 -2.06 13.09 16.36
C VAL A 378 -2.10 14.23 17.35
N ASN A 379 -2.64 13.95 18.54
CA ASN A 379 -2.37 14.76 19.71
C ASN A 379 -0.85 14.75 19.90
N GLY A 380 -0.20 15.76 19.32
CA GLY A 380 1.16 16.13 19.66
C GLY A 380 1.14 16.61 21.10
N THR A 381 1.37 15.69 22.04
CA THR A 381 1.87 16.04 23.35
C THR A 381 3.39 16.03 23.28
N THR A 382 3.90 17.26 23.15
CA THR A 382 5.20 17.81 23.62
C THR A 382 6.47 17.04 23.36
#